data_AF-A0A381XC79-F1
#
_entry.id   AF-A0A381XC79-F1
#
_cell.length_a   1.000
_cell.length_b   1.000
_cell.length_c   1.000
_cell.angle_alpha   90.00
_cell.angle_beta   90.00
_cell.angle_gamma   90.00
#
_symmetry.space_group_name_H-M   'P 1'
#
loop_
_entity.id
_entity.type
_entity.pdbx_description
1 polymer ?
#
loop_
_entity_poly.entity_id
_entity_poly.type
_entity_poly.pdbx_seq_one_letter_code
_entity_poly.pdbx_strand_id
1 'polypeptide(L)'
;VESDYDHVLNVFGLINLDSGHTSFIGLYRTTDLDELSQILVGVDTLYYYEYEKDEGEDGEEGFWVIDSIYEPAALIKDAVVLVSDNQGNSYEFSFVDKVTFIDTIYIDTTFTFYGYTFDWDTTIYDTNTFRINFYVDTTGTFNPQPETNYQLSITAPGFDPVSGSLTTPMIPTIDSLVQRGHA
;
A
#
# COMPACT_ATOMS: atom_id res chain seq x y z
N VAL A 1 -29.61 -11.75 15.26
CA VAL A 1 -30.26 -10.59 14.61
C VAL A 1 -29.62 -10.52 13.25
N GLU A 2 -30.34 -10.92 12.21
CA GLU A 2 -29.88 -10.75 10.83
C GLU A 2 -30.22 -9.32 10.40
N SER A 3 -29.29 -8.71 9.68
CA SER A 3 -29.43 -7.37 9.09
C SER A 3 -29.86 -7.59 7.64
N ASP A 4 -31.10 -7.29 7.29
CA ASP A 4 -31.66 -7.51 5.95
C ASP A 4 -31.49 -6.25 5.07
N TYR A 5 -30.29 -5.68 5.06
CA TYR A 5 -29.98 -4.48 4.28
C TYR A 5 -29.09 -4.85 3.10
N ASP A 6 -29.41 -4.31 1.92
CA ASP A 6 -28.55 -4.44 0.75
C ASP A 6 -27.16 -3.85 1.02
N HIS A 7 -26.12 -4.55 0.57
CA HIS A 7 -24.75 -4.09 0.73
C HIS A 7 -24.50 -2.84 -0.10
N VAL A 8 -23.93 -1.82 0.53
CA VAL A 8 -23.56 -0.54 -0.12
C VAL A 8 -22.06 -0.33 -0.12
N LEU A 9 -21.57 0.49 -1.05
CA LEU A 9 -20.16 0.84 -1.13
C LEU A 9 -19.77 1.79 0.01
N ASN A 10 -18.64 1.48 0.65
CA ASN A 10 -17.94 2.30 1.61
C ASN A 10 -16.60 2.75 1.02
N VAL A 11 -16.41 4.06 0.92
CA VAL A 11 -15.31 4.68 0.19
C VAL A 11 -14.49 5.55 1.12
N PHE A 12 -13.17 5.35 1.11
CA PHE A 12 -12.21 6.25 1.73
C PHE A 12 -11.18 6.68 0.69
N GLY A 13 -11.02 7.99 0.50
CA GLY A 13 -10.07 8.53 -0.48
C GLY A 13 -9.13 9.54 0.16
N LEU A 14 -7.87 9.51 -0.27
CA LEU A 14 -6.85 10.48 0.10
C LEU A 14 -6.18 11.02 -1.17
N ILE A 15 -6.25 12.34 -1.35
CA ILE A 15 -5.50 13.08 -2.36
C ILE A 15 -4.27 13.68 -1.67
N ASN A 16 -3.09 13.25 -2.10
CA ASN A 16 -1.82 13.69 -1.54
C ASN A 16 -1.18 14.74 -2.44
N LEU A 17 -0.91 15.92 -1.89
CA LEU A 17 -0.24 17.01 -2.61
C LEU A 17 1.28 16.88 -2.63
N ASP A 18 1.85 15.98 -1.83
CA ASP A 18 3.28 15.70 -1.87
C ASP A 18 3.60 14.79 -3.06
N SER A 19 4.40 15.29 -4.00
CA SER A 19 4.87 14.56 -5.18
C SER A 19 5.63 13.26 -4.86
N GLY A 20 6.16 13.09 -3.63
CA GLY A 20 6.82 11.87 -3.20
C GLY A 20 5.86 10.73 -2.82
N HIS A 21 4.56 11.00 -2.77
CA HIS A 21 3.57 10.07 -2.24
C HIS A 21 2.33 9.98 -3.13
N THR A 22 1.87 8.76 -3.37
CA THR A 22 0.70 8.54 -4.22
C THR A 22 -0.62 8.86 -3.51
N SER A 23 -1.59 9.34 -4.28
CA SER A 23 -2.99 9.42 -3.86
C SER A 23 -3.63 8.04 -3.98
N PHE A 24 -4.60 7.73 -3.14
CA PHE A 24 -5.22 6.41 -3.14
C PHE A 24 -6.70 6.44 -2.73
N ILE A 25 -7.42 5.42 -3.17
CA ILE A 25 -8.83 5.21 -2.87
C ILE A 25 -9.02 3.77 -2.37
N GLY A 26 -9.48 3.63 -1.13
CA GLY A 26 -9.96 2.39 -0.56
C GLY A 26 -11.44 2.20 -0.84
N LEU A 27 -11.81 1.02 -1.34
CA LEU A 27 -13.17 0.68 -1.71
C LEU A 27 -13.57 -0.67 -1.11
N TYR A 28 -14.62 -0.62 -0.30
CA TYR A 28 -15.16 -1.76 0.42
C TYR A 28 -16.68 -1.77 0.24
N ARG A 29 -17.33 -2.89 0.54
CA ARG A 29 -18.77 -2.93 0.81
C ARG A 29 -19.04 -3.00 2.31
N THR A 30 -20.26 -2.65 2.70
CA THR A 30 -20.78 -3.04 4.03
C THR A 30 -20.79 -4.56 4.15
N THR A 31 -20.83 -5.04 5.40
CA THR A 31 -20.88 -6.47 5.73
C THR A 31 -21.98 -6.72 6.74
N ASP A 32 -22.56 -7.91 6.69
CA ASP A 32 -23.49 -8.35 7.72
C ASP A 32 -22.74 -8.85 8.95
N LEU A 33 -23.46 -9.00 10.07
CA LEU A 33 -22.87 -9.42 11.34
C LEU A 33 -22.36 -10.86 11.33
N ASP A 34 -22.85 -11.69 10.42
CA ASP A 34 -22.53 -13.11 10.27
C ASP A 34 -21.69 -13.41 9.03
N GLU A 35 -21.35 -12.40 8.23
CA GLU A 35 -20.41 -12.54 7.12
C GLU A 35 -18.95 -12.63 7.61
N LEU A 36 -18.10 -13.27 6.81
CA LEU A 36 -16.67 -13.30 7.05
C LEU A 36 -16.11 -11.87 6.96
N SER A 37 -15.36 -11.45 7.97
CA SER A 37 -14.67 -10.15 7.95
C SER A 37 -13.40 -10.17 7.10
N GLN A 38 -12.71 -11.31 7.08
CA GLN A 38 -11.42 -11.48 6.43
C GLN A 38 -11.30 -12.83 5.75
N ILE A 39 -10.48 -12.87 4.69
CA ILE A 39 -10.11 -14.10 3.98
C ILE A 39 -8.60 -14.30 4.01
N LEU A 40 -8.18 -15.55 4.19
CA LEU A 40 -6.76 -15.94 4.12
C LEU A 40 -6.28 -15.82 2.68
N VAL A 41 -5.22 -15.05 2.46
CA VAL A 41 -4.66 -14.80 1.11
C VAL A 41 -3.24 -15.31 0.93
N GLY A 42 -2.58 -15.67 2.02
CA GLY A 42 -1.23 -16.22 1.98
C GLY A 42 -0.69 -16.51 3.35
N VAL A 43 0.55 -17.00 3.38
CA VAL A 43 1.33 -17.21 4.58
C VAL A 43 2.72 -16.63 4.37
N ASP A 44 3.28 -16.01 5.40
CA ASP A 44 4.66 -15.53 5.43
C ASP A 44 5.50 -16.44 6.31
N THR A 45 6.79 -16.58 6.02
CA THR A 45 7.72 -17.37 6.85
C THR A 45 8.52 -16.43 7.73
N LEU A 46 8.40 -16.58 9.06
CA LEU A 46 9.05 -15.67 10.01
C LEU A 46 10.45 -16.15 10.40
N TYR A 47 10.57 -17.36 10.95
CA TYR A 47 11.85 -17.95 11.35
C TYR A 47 11.74 -19.47 11.51
N TYR A 48 12.87 -20.15 11.57
CA TYR A 48 12.95 -21.58 11.89
C TYR A 48 13.18 -21.77 13.39
N TYR A 49 12.34 -22.58 14.03
CA TYR A 49 12.51 -23.03 15.40
C TYR A 49 13.19 -24.39 15.41
N GLU A 50 14.43 -24.45 15.87
CA GLU A 50 15.19 -25.70 16.05
C GLU A 50 14.86 -26.31 17.41
N TYR A 51 14.55 -27.60 17.47
CA TYR A 51 14.33 -28.28 18.74
C TYR A 51 15.63 -28.42 19.53
N GLU A 52 15.56 -28.30 20.87
CA GLU A 52 16.73 -28.62 21.69
C GLU A 52 17.01 -30.13 21.60
N LYS A 53 18.30 -30.47 21.45
CA LYS A 53 18.83 -31.81 21.11
C LYS A 53 18.42 -32.97 22.01
N ASP A 54 17.80 -32.67 23.15
CA ASP A 54 17.40 -33.65 24.16
C ASP A 54 15.90 -34.01 24.11
N GLU A 55 15.09 -33.35 23.27
CA GLU A 55 13.63 -33.58 23.18
C GLU A 55 13.15 -34.23 21.86
N GLY A 56 14.08 -34.71 21.01
CA GLY A 56 13.76 -35.40 19.77
C GLY A 56 13.86 -36.92 19.89
N GLU A 57 12.85 -37.59 20.46
CA GLU A 57 12.59 -38.98 20.04
C GLU A 57 12.07 -38.91 18.60
N ASP A 58 12.84 -39.49 17.68
CA ASP A 58 12.56 -39.61 16.23
C ASP A 58 12.74 -38.36 15.36
N GLY A 59 13.96 -37.78 15.34
CA GLY A 59 14.59 -37.26 14.11
C GLY A 59 14.04 -36.00 13.43
N GLU A 60 13.09 -35.27 14.02
CA GLU A 60 12.63 -33.98 13.51
C GLU A 60 13.59 -32.85 13.94
N GLU A 61 14.16 -32.09 12.99
CA GLU A 61 15.18 -31.05 13.26
C GLU A 61 14.60 -29.71 13.76
N GLY A 62 13.27 -29.52 13.71
CA GLY A 62 12.61 -28.26 14.01
C GLY A 62 11.46 -27.94 13.04
N PHE A 63 10.84 -26.76 13.16
CA PHE A 63 9.76 -26.32 12.29
C PHE A 63 9.84 -24.84 11.91
N TRP A 64 9.31 -24.48 10.74
CA TRP A 64 9.15 -23.09 10.33
C TRP A 64 7.94 -22.46 11.02
N VAL A 65 8.16 -21.32 11.67
CA VAL A 65 7.09 -20.45 12.16
C VAL A 65 6.59 -19.61 11.00
N ILE A 66 5.31 -19.76 10.69
CA ILE A 66 4.63 -19.02 9.62
C ILE A 66 3.61 -18.04 10.21
N ASP A 67 3.45 -16.90 9.57
CA ASP A 67 2.38 -15.95 9.83
C ASP A 67 1.30 -16.06 8.74
N SER A 68 0.04 -15.88 9.12
CA SER A 68 -1.07 -15.93 8.16
C SER A 68 -1.44 -14.53 7.71
N ILE A 69 -1.46 -14.29 6.41
CA ILE A 69 -1.79 -13.00 5.82
C ILE A 69 -3.27 -13.00 5.43
N TYR A 70 -4.01 -12.03 5.94
CA TYR A 70 -5.44 -11.86 5.68
C TYR A 70 -5.73 -10.58 4.91
N GLU A 71 -6.81 -10.57 4.12
CA GLU A 71 -7.40 -9.34 3.56
C GLU A 71 -8.87 -9.21 3.95
N PRO A 72 -9.44 -8.00 3.94
CA PRO A 72 -10.88 -7.81 4.15
C PRO A 72 -11.69 -8.56 3.08
N ALA A 73 -12.66 -9.37 3.51
CA ALA A 73 -13.52 -10.12 2.60
C ALA A 73 -14.44 -9.22 1.76
N ALA A 74 -14.70 -8.01 2.26
CA ALA A 74 -15.58 -7.01 1.68
C ALA A 74 -14.89 -6.08 0.66
N LEU A 75 -13.66 -6.40 0.25
CA LEU A 75 -12.91 -5.58 -0.69
C LEU A 75 -13.51 -5.66 -2.10
N ILE A 76 -13.64 -4.50 -2.78
CA ILE A 76 -14.11 -4.44 -4.17
C ILE A 76 -12.91 -4.23 -5.08
N LYS A 77 -12.61 -5.23 -5.93
CA LYS A 77 -11.40 -5.26 -6.78
C LYS A 77 -11.68 -4.90 -8.25
N ASP A 78 -12.95 -4.86 -8.63
CA ASP A 78 -13.45 -4.75 -10.00
C ASP A 78 -14.35 -3.52 -10.19
N ALA A 79 -13.94 -2.37 -9.65
CA ALA A 79 -14.61 -1.10 -9.86
C ALA A 79 -13.90 -0.22 -10.92
N VAL A 80 -14.68 0.61 -11.59
CA VAL A 80 -14.17 1.75 -12.38
C VAL A 80 -14.10 2.94 -11.44
N VAL A 81 -12.88 3.46 -11.22
CA VAL A 81 -12.61 4.57 -10.30
C VAL A 81 -11.98 5.71 -11.07
N LEU A 82 -12.73 6.81 -11.18
CA LEU A 82 -12.31 8.00 -11.91
C LEU A 82 -12.22 9.20 -10.97
N VAL A 83 -11.08 9.89 -11.02
CA VAL A 83 -10.91 11.21 -10.40
C VAL A 83 -10.85 12.24 -11.51
N SER A 84 -11.64 13.31 -11.42
CA SER A 84 -11.61 14.40 -12.39
C SER A 84 -11.33 15.74 -11.73
N ASP A 85 -10.56 16.59 -12.40
CA ASP A 85 -10.27 17.94 -11.95
C ASP A 85 -11.26 18.98 -12.52
N ASN A 86 -11.11 20.22 -12.06
CA ASN A 86 -11.91 21.36 -12.51
C ASN A 86 -11.66 21.79 -13.97
N GLN A 87 -10.62 21.26 -14.62
CA GLN A 87 -10.29 21.53 -16.02
C GLN A 87 -10.92 20.50 -16.96
N GLY A 88 -11.58 19.47 -16.41
CA GLY A 88 -12.23 18.41 -17.16
C GLY A 88 -11.28 17.25 -17.51
N ASN A 89 -10.07 17.22 -16.96
CA ASN A 89 -9.23 16.04 -17.08
C ASN A 89 -9.77 14.93 -16.17
N SER A 90 -9.69 13.68 -16.62
CA SER A 90 -10.10 12.51 -15.84
C SER A 90 -8.96 11.51 -15.80
N TYR A 91 -8.70 11.01 -14.60
CA TYR A 91 -7.61 10.12 -14.26
C TYR A 91 -8.23 8.82 -13.72
N GLU A 92 -7.87 7.71 -14.35
CA GLU A 92 -8.36 6.38 -13.96
C GLU A 92 -7.42 5.78 -12.92
N PHE A 93 -8.00 5.37 -11.79
CA PHE A 93 -7.27 4.69 -10.74
C PHE A 93 -7.49 3.19 -10.91
N SER A 94 -6.41 2.43 -10.90
CA SER A 94 -6.43 0.97 -11.04
C SER A 94 -6.23 0.29 -9.69
N PHE A 95 -6.89 -0.85 -9.48
CA PHE A 95 -6.69 -1.64 -8.27
C PHE A 95 -5.28 -2.25 -8.22
N VAL A 96 -4.58 -2.00 -7.12
CA VAL A 96 -3.26 -2.54 -6.83
C VAL A 96 -3.31 -3.30 -5.51
N ASP A 97 -3.02 -4.60 -5.56
CA ASP A 97 -3.03 -5.44 -4.37
C ASP A 97 -1.74 -5.29 -3.56
N LYS A 98 -0.59 -5.21 -4.23
CA LYS A 98 0.74 -5.19 -3.62
C LYS A 98 1.64 -4.12 -4.24
N VAL A 99 2.53 -3.57 -3.43
CA VAL A 99 3.63 -2.71 -3.85
C VAL A 99 4.94 -3.33 -3.39
N THR A 100 5.94 -3.32 -4.27
CA THR A 100 7.27 -3.84 -4.00
C THR A 100 8.26 -2.68 -3.94
N PHE A 101 8.99 -2.59 -2.82
CA PHE A 101 10.12 -1.69 -2.66
C PHE A 101 11.40 -2.50 -2.80
N ILE A 102 12.36 -1.93 -3.53
CA ILE A 102 13.68 -2.50 -3.71
C ILE A 102 14.67 -1.53 -3.09
N ASP A 103 15.37 -1.96 -2.05
CA ASP A 103 16.54 -1.27 -1.53
C ASP A 103 17.81 -1.89 -2.13
N THR A 104 18.80 -1.05 -2.44
CA THR A 104 20.05 -1.50 -3.05
C THR A 104 21.21 -1.22 -2.11
N ILE A 105 21.84 -2.29 -1.62
CA ILE A 105 23.03 -2.20 -0.78
C ILE A 105 24.26 -2.47 -1.66
N TYR A 106 25.17 -1.51 -1.70
CA TYR A 106 26.47 -1.64 -2.36
C TYR A 106 27.55 -2.00 -1.35
N ILE A 107 28.22 -3.12 -1.56
CA ILE A 107 29.37 -3.55 -0.79
C ILE A 107 30.58 -3.60 -1.71
N ASP A 108 31.53 -2.71 -1.47
CA ASP A 108 32.85 -2.78 -2.07
C ASP A 108 33.59 -3.97 -1.44
N THR A 109 33.69 -5.07 -2.20
CA THR A 109 34.45 -6.26 -1.80
C THR A 109 35.82 -6.32 -2.46
N THR A 110 36.32 -5.17 -2.94
CA THR A 110 37.66 -5.03 -3.49
C THR A 110 38.70 -5.41 -2.46
N PHE A 111 39.55 -6.37 -2.80
CA PHE A 111 40.68 -6.73 -1.96
C PHE A 111 41.96 -6.87 -2.76
N THR A 112 43.09 -6.60 -2.12
CA THR A 112 44.41 -6.73 -2.73
C THR A 112 45.17 -7.87 -2.06
N PHE A 113 45.66 -8.80 -2.86
CA PHE A 113 46.49 -9.92 -2.40
C PHE A 113 47.77 -10.00 -3.22
N TYR A 114 48.91 -9.96 -2.54
CA TYR A 114 50.24 -9.93 -3.16
C TYR A 114 50.40 -8.89 -4.29
N GLY A 115 49.80 -7.71 -4.13
CA GLY A 115 49.94 -6.61 -5.10
C GLY A 115 49.02 -6.71 -6.33
N TYR A 116 48.17 -7.74 -6.41
CA TYR A 116 47.10 -7.82 -7.38
C TYR A 116 45.78 -7.39 -6.72
N THR A 117 45.09 -6.45 -7.34
CA THR A 117 43.77 -5.98 -6.90
C THR A 117 42.70 -6.78 -7.62
N PHE A 118 41.77 -7.32 -6.84
CA PHE A 118 40.58 -7.99 -7.34
C PHE A 118 39.39 -7.10 -7.01
N ASP A 119 38.84 -6.45 -8.04
CA ASP A 119 37.68 -5.55 -7.92
C ASP A 119 36.41 -6.37 -8.12
N TRP A 120 35.77 -6.73 -7.00
CA TRP A 120 34.47 -7.40 -6.99
C TRP A 120 33.54 -6.43 -6.25
N ASP A 121 32.65 -5.78 -6.99
CA ASP A 121 31.59 -4.99 -6.38
C ASP A 121 30.38 -5.91 -6.21
N THR A 122 29.91 -6.06 -4.97
CA THR A 122 28.70 -6.85 -4.68
C THR A 122 27.53 -5.89 -4.50
N THR A 123 26.51 -6.03 -5.36
CA THR A 123 25.23 -5.34 -5.20
C THR A 123 24.20 -6.34 -4.68
N ILE A 124 23.55 -6.00 -3.56
CA ILE A 124 22.45 -6.78 -2.99
C ILE A 124 21.16 -5.98 -3.17
N TYR A 125 20.13 -6.63 -3.71
CA TYR A 125 18.78 -6.07 -3.78
C TYR A 125 17.95 -6.67 -2.66
N ASP A 126 17.57 -5.84 -1.69
CA ASP A 126 16.58 -6.22 -0.68
C ASP A 126 15.19 -5.86 -1.20
N THR A 127 14.33 -6.86 -1.38
CA THR A 127 13.02 -6.68 -2.01
C THR A 127 11.92 -6.93 -0.99
N ASN A 128 11.24 -5.86 -0.56
CA ASN A 128 10.16 -5.92 0.41
C ASN A 128 8.82 -5.69 -0.30
N THR A 129 7.89 -6.63 -0.18
CA THR A 129 6.56 -6.54 -0.80
C THR A 129 5.49 -6.33 0.26
N PHE A 130 4.74 -5.23 0.16
CA PHE A 130 3.66 -4.89 1.08
C PHE A 130 2.31 -4.94 0.38
N ARG A 131 1.29 -5.40 1.10
CA ARG A 131 -0.07 -5.45 0.60
C ARG A 131 -0.82 -4.16 0.95
N ILE A 132 -1.43 -3.53 -0.03
CA ILE A 132 -2.10 -2.23 0.13
C ILE A 132 -3.59 -2.28 -0.20
N ASN A 133 -4.00 -3.08 -1.20
CA ASN A 133 -5.40 -3.24 -1.60
C ASN A 133 -6.12 -1.90 -1.89
N PHE A 134 -5.47 -1.01 -2.65
CA PHE A 134 -6.02 0.30 -2.98
C PHE A 134 -6.11 0.52 -4.48
N TYR A 135 -7.03 1.39 -4.89
CA TYR A 135 -7.01 2.00 -6.21
C TYR A 135 -6.02 3.16 -6.18
N VAL A 136 -5.07 3.16 -7.11
CA VAL A 136 -4.04 4.20 -7.26
C VAL A 136 -3.90 4.57 -8.73
N ASP A 137 -3.36 5.76 -9.00
CA ASP A 137 -2.94 6.09 -10.36
C ASP A 137 -1.64 5.35 -10.69
N THR A 138 -1.73 4.32 -11.53
CA THR A 138 -0.59 3.53 -12.02
C THR A 138 0.11 4.17 -13.22
N THR A 139 -0.50 5.19 -13.83
CA THR A 139 0.05 5.90 -14.99
C THR A 139 1.00 7.02 -14.59
N GLY A 140 0.90 7.52 -13.34
CA GLY A 140 1.67 8.66 -12.84
C GLY A 140 1.27 9.99 -13.47
N THR A 141 0.08 10.08 -14.06
CA THR A 141 -0.43 11.30 -14.72
C THR A 141 -1.21 12.19 -13.75
N PHE A 142 -1.72 11.64 -12.66
CA PHE A 142 -2.42 12.36 -11.62
C PHE A 142 -1.44 13.08 -10.70
N ASN A 143 -1.22 14.37 -10.97
CA ASN A 143 -0.43 15.26 -10.13
C ASN A 143 -1.33 16.33 -9.49
N PRO A 144 -1.90 16.06 -8.29
CA PRO A 144 -2.89 16.93 -7.70
C PRO A 144 -2.29 18.30 -7.32
N GLN A 145 -3.07 19.35 -7.55
CA GLN A 145 -2.69 20.73 -7.30
C GLN A 145 -3.40 21.25 -6.04
N PRO A 146 -2.80 22.17 -5.27
CA PRO A 146 -3.48 22.83 -4.17
C PRO A 146 -4.67 23.66 -4.67
N GLU A 147 -5.60 23.95 -3.76
CA GLU A 147 -6.78 24.80 -4.02
C GLU A 147 -7.61 24.36 -5.24
N THR A 148 -7.56 23.07 -5.56
CA THR A 148 -8.20 22.49 -6.74
C THR A 148 -9.32 21.57 -6.33
N ASN A 149 -10.48 21.73 -6.97
CA ASN A 149 -11.62 20.84 -6.76
C ASN A 149 -11.43 19.57 -7.58
N TYR A 150 -11.53 18.44 -6.90
CA TYR A 150 -11.53 17.10 -7.49
C TYR A 150 -12.87 16.43 -7.25
N GLN A 151 -13.35 15.71 -8.26
CA GLN A 151 -14.56 14.91 -8.21
C GLN A 151 -14.18 13.45 -8.37
N LEU A 152 -14.79 12.60 -7.54
CA LEU A 152 -14.63 11.16 -7.55
C LEU A 152 -15.89 10.54 -8.12
N SER A 153 -15.74 9.59 -9.05
CA SER A 153 -16.82 8.77 -9.57
C SER A 153 -16.40 7.30 -9.51
N ILE A 154 -17.23 6.48 -8.88
CA ILE A 154 -16.99 5.05 -8.69
C ILE A 154 -18.21 4.29 -9.20
N THR A 155 -17.97 3.30 -10.04
CA THR A 155 -18.98 2.32 -10.48
C THR A 155 -18.44 0.91 -10.27
N ALA A 156 -19.19 0.08 -9.56
CA ALA A 156 -18.84 -1.32 -9.32
C ALA A 156 -20.02 -2.22 -9.72
N PRO A 157 -19.78 -3.43 -10.28
CA PRO A 157 -20.84 -4.37 -10.62
C PRO A 157 -21.71 -4.73 -9.41
N GLY A 158 -23.03 -4.61 -9.54
CA GLY A 158 -23.97 -4.99 -8.48
C GLY A 158 -24.16 -3.96 -7.36
N PHE A 159 -23.54 -2.77 -7.46
CA PHE A 159 -23.70 -1.69 -6.51
C PHE A 159 -24.18 -0.41 -7.19
N ASP A 160 -24.85 0.45 -6.42
CA ASP A 160 -25.18 1.79 -6.87
C ASP A 160 -23.89 2.64 -7.06
N PRO A 161 -23.82 3.48 -8.12
CA PRO A 161 -22.68 4.35 -8.33
C PRO A 161 -22.49 5.34 -7.17
N VAL A 162 -21.24 5.60 -6.80
CA VAL A 162 -20.87 6.56 -5.76
C VAL A 162 -20.13 7.73 -6.38
N SER A 163 -20.51 8.95 -5.96
CA SER A 163 -19.80 10.17 -6.31
C SER A 163 -19.40 10.96 -5.08
N GLY A 164 -18.24 11.62 -5.14
CA GLY A 164 -17.77 12.51 -4.09
C GLY A 164 -17.04 13.71 -4.68
N SER A 165 -16.77 14.73 -3.85
CA SER A 165 -15.93 15.84 -4.25
C SER A 165 -15.18 16.40 -3.06
N LEU A 166 -13.97 16.90 -3.30
CA LEU A 166 -13.19 17.63 -2.30
C LEU A 166 -12.45 18.79 -2.96
N THR A 167 -12.02 19.74 -2.14
CA THR A 167 -11.09 20.79 -2.57
C THR A 167 -9.81 20.64 -1.76
N THR A 168 -8.68 20.50 -2.44
CA THR A 168 -7.37 20.38 -1.80
C THR A 168 -7.01 21.69 -1.07
N PRO A 169 -6.30 21.62 0.06
CA PRO A 169 -5.91 22.81 0.79
C PRO A 169 -4.83 23.61 0.04
N MET A 170 -4.64 24.86 0.44
CA MET A 170 -3.45 25.64 0.07
C MET A 170 -2.20 25.04 0.72
N ILE A 171 -1.07 25.05 -0.01
CA ILE A 171 0.22 24.64 0.57
C ILE A 171 0.62 25.66 1.65
N PRO A 172 0.83 25.24 2.91
CA PRO A 172 1.21 26.16 3.97
C PRO A 172 2.60 26.75 3.72
N THR A 173 2.74 28.05 3.91
CA THR A 173 4.03 28.74 3.91
C THR A 173 4.53 28.91 5.34
N ILE A 174 5.73 28.40 5.64
CA ILE A 174 6.38 28.72 6.93
C ILE A 174 6.99 30.12 6.81
N ASP A 175 6.47 31.08 7.57
CA ASP A 175 7.07 32.40 7.70
C ASP A 175 8.28 32.35 8.65
N SER A 176 9.48 32.34 8.05
CA SER A 176 10.76 32.32 8.76
C SER A 176 11.00 33.52 9.69
N LEU A 177 10.25 34.62 9.53
CA LEU A 177 10.49 35.86 10.29
C LEU A 177 10.00 35.80 11.74
N VAL A 178 9.08 34.89 12.08
CA VAL A 178 8.53 34.75 13.44
C VAL A 178 9.35 33.79 14.31
N GLN A 179 10.36 33.13 13.73
CA GLN A 179 11.24 32.17 14.42
C GLN A 179 12.57 32.78 14.88
N ARG A 180 12.73 34.11 14.80
CA ARG A 180 13.75 34.80 15.60
C ARG A 180 13.18 35.08 16.98
N GLY A 181 13.35 34.11 17.87
CA GLY A 181 13.19 34.34 19.30
C GLY A 181 13.96 35.60 19.70
N HIS A 182 13.31 36.47 20.46
CA HIS A 182 13.99 37.54 21.17
C HIS A 182 15.11 36.88 22.02
N ALA A 183 16.36 37.13 21.62
CA ALA A 183 17.55 36.84 22.41
C ALA A 183 17.76 37.96 23.43
#